data_AF-A0A2E3FM86-F1
#
_entry.id   AF-A0A2E3FM86-F1
#
_cell.length_a   1.000
_cell.length_b   1.000
_cell.length_c   1.000
_cell.angle_alpha   90.00
_cell.angle_beta   90.00
_cell.angle_gamma   90.00
#
_symmetry.space_group_name_H-M   'P 1'
#
loop_
_entity.id
_entity.type
_entity.pdbx_description
1 polymer ?
#
loop_
_entity_poly.entity_id
_entity_poly.type
_entity_poly.pdbx_seq_one_letter_code
_entity_poly.pdbx_strand_id
1 'polypeptide(L)'
;MASIIRVKRSTGTTAPGSLQFGELGLTIGTGTQANKGERLFVGDNAGNVDVVGGRYFTDLMVHAPGTVTSVSNPTTAANGFVAILDQNRKVDEWNVDNLTLNGNTFSSTNTNGDINIDPNGSGEIVIPDDTFLTFGTGKDSKIEYDENGTDQLNITGADVRINITTQSNSKDTGALIVEGGVGIEKNLNVGGNLNIIGIVTF
;
A
#
# COMPACT_ATOMS: atom_id res chain seq x y z
N MET A 1 48.94 -29.76 3.87
CA MET A 1 49.54 -28.51 4.39
C MET A 1 48.53 -27.88 5.35
N ALA A 2 48.96 -27.48 6.54
CA ALA A 2 48.12 -26.72 7.46
C ALA A 2 48.34 -25.22 7.18
N SER A 3 47.30 -24.52 6.74
CA SER A 3 47.33 -23.06 6.57
C SER A 3 46.85 -22.40 7.87
N ILE A 4 47.58 -21.40 8.36
CA ILE A 4 47.16 -20.60 9.52
C ILE A 4 46.17 -19.56 9.02
N ILE A 5 44.90 -19.73 9.37
CA ILE A 5 43.85 -18.72 9.12
C ILE A 5 44.01 -17.61 10.15
N ARG A 6 44.25 -16.37 9.69
CA ARG A 6 44.28 -15.18 10.54
C ARG A 6 42.93 -14.46 10.49
N VAL A 7 42.63 -13.71 11.55
CA VAL A 7 41.46 -12.83 11.60
C VAL A 7 41.94 -11.40 11.67
N LYS A 8 41.60 -10.59 10.67
CA LYS A 8 41.80 -9.13 10.72
C LYS A 8 40.63 -8.50 11.47
N ARG A 9 40.91 -7.61 12.42
CA ARG A 9 39.85 -6.90 13.16
C ARG A 9 40.13 -5.41 13.23
N SER A 10 39.06 -4.62 13.17
CA SER A 10 39.12 -3.16 13.27
C SER A 10 38.02 -2.64 14.20
N THR A 11 38.37 -1.68 15.05
CA THR A 11 37.40 -0.92 15.85
C THR A 11 36.68 0.16 15.03
N GLY A 12 37.16 0.43 13.81
CA GLY A 12 36.54 1.37 12.87
C GLY A 12 35.50 0.72 11.96
N THR A 13 35.18 1.41 10.87
CA THR A 13 34.14 1.02 9.89
C THR A 13 34.71 0.70 8.51
N THR A 14 36.03 0.73 8.34
CA THR A 14 36.72 0.45 7.07
C THR A 14 36.96 -1.04 6.92
N ALA A 15 36.65 -1.59 5.75
CA ALA A 15 36.96 -2.97 5.41
C ALA A 15 38.49 -3.21 5.37
N PRO A 16 38.95 -4.44 5.63
CA PRO A 16 40.34 -4.81 5.34
C PRO A 16 40.72 -4.51 3.89
N GLY A 17 41.96 -4.08 3.63
CA GLY A 17 42.42 -3.77 2.27
C GLY A 17 42.64 -5.00 1.36
N SER A 18 42.83 -6.18 1.95
CA SER A 18 42.89 -7.48 1.27
C SER A 18 42.69 -8.61 2.29
N LEU A 19 42.24 -9.77 1.84
CA LEU A 19 42.15 -11.00 2.64
C LEU A 19 42.60 -12.17 1.77
N GLN A 20 43.40 -13.08 2.31
CA GLN A 20 43.75 -14.33 1.61
C GLN A 20 42.54 -15.26 1.53
N PHE A 21 42.58 -16.26 0.65
CA PHE A 21 41.51 -17.24 0.53
C PHE A 21 41.17 -17.89 1.89
N GLY A 22 39.93 -17.68 2.35
CA GLY A 22 39.43 -18.17 3.63
C GLY A 22 39.87 -17.37 4.87
N GLU A 23 40.63 -16.28 4.71
CA GLU A 23 40.95 -15.35 5.80
C GLU A 23 39.70 -14.55 6.20
N LEU A 24 39.49 -14.33 7.50
CA LEU A 24 38.32 -13.61 8.00
C LEU A 24 38.67 -12.17 8.40
N GLY A 25 37.70 -11.27 8.22
CA GLY A 25 37.75 -9.88 8.67
C GLY A 25 36.56 -9.52 9.53
N LEU A 26 36.74 -8.65 10.53
CA LEU A 26 35.64 -8.10 11.34
C LEU A 26 35.84 -6.60 11.60
N THR A 27 34.81 -5.81 11.36
CA THR A 27 34.71 -4.42 11.84
C THR A 27 33.68 -4.36 12.96
N ILE A 28 33.93 -3.53 13.98
CA ILE A 28 33.01 -3.38 15.13
C ILE A 28 32.58 -1.94 15.40
N GLY A 29 33.08 -0.96 14.63
CA GLY A 29 32.54 0.39 14.67
C GLY A 29 31.10 0.41 14.13
N THR A 30 30.27 1.33 14.62
CA THR A 30 28.83 1.42 14.31
C THR A 30 28.55 1.37 12.80
N GLY A 31 27.76 0.38 12.39
CA GLY A 31 27.42 0.13 11.00
C GLY A 31 26.30 1.04 10.52
N THR A 32 26.44 1.58 9.31
CA THR A 32 25.34 2.20 8.55
C THR A 32 25.23 1.52 7.19
N GLN A 33 24.21 1.88 6.40
CA GLN A 33 24.13 1.42 5.01
C GLN A 33 25.35 1.90 4.18
N ALA A 34 25.83 3.11 4.46
CA ALA A 34 26.89 3.78 3.70
C ALA A 34 28.31 3.31 4.08
N ASN A 35 28.52 2.70 5.26
CA ASN A 35 29.84 2.27 5.73
C ASN A 35 29.94 0.73 5.83
N LYS A 36 31.11 0.22 6.23
CA LYS A 36 31.33 -1.21 6.46
C LYS A 36 31.57 -1.53 7.93
N GLY A 37 31.00 -0.75 8.85
CA GLY A 37 30.99 -1.06 10.28
C GLY A 37 30.14 -2.30 10.59
N GLU A 38 30.44 -2.98 11.70
CA GLU A 38 29.71 -4.17 12.17
C GLU A 38 29.58 -5.29 11.12
N ARG A 39 30.56 -5.45 10.23
CA ARG A 39 30.57 -6.44 9.14
C ARG A 39 31.56 -7.59 9.39
N LEU A 40 31.15 -8.78 8.97
CA LEU A 40 31.99 -9.96 8.81
C LEU A 40 32.38 -10.11 7.34
N PHE A 41 33.66 -10.36 7.11
CA PHE A 41 34.23 -10.50 5.78
C PHE A 41 34.96 -11.84 5.61
N VAL A 42 35.05 -12.34 4.38
CA VAL A 42 35.89 -13.47 3.98
C VAL A 42 36.73 -13.10 2.76
N GLY A 43 37.96 -13.61 2.70
CA GLY A 43 38.80 -13.49 1.53
C GLY A 43 38.52 -14.56 0.47
N ASP A 44 38.46 -14.16 -0.80
CA ASP A 44 38.34 -15.08 -1.94
C ASP A 44 39.73 -15.48 -2.51
N ASN A 45 39.73 -16.28 -3.57
CA ASN A 45 40.97 -16.77 -4.20
C ASN A 45 41.71 -15.69 -5.02
N ALA A 46 41.08 -14.55 -5.29
CA ALA A 46 41.67 -13.41 -5.96
C ALA A 46 42.21 -12.36 -4.97
N GLY A 47 42.04 -12.58 -3.67
CA GLY A 47 42.47 -11.66 -2.61
C GLY A 47 41.46 -10.55 -2.30
N ASN A 48 40.24 -10.65 -2.85
CA ASN A 48 39.14 -9.71 -2.61
C ASN A 48 38.57 -9.91 -1.20
N VAL A 49 37.84 -8.90 -0.73
CA VAL A 49 37.25 -8.87 0.60
C VAL A 49 35.73 -8.84 0.46
N ASP A 50 35.11 -10.00 0.64
CA ASP A 50 33.68 -10.17 0.47
C ASP A 50 32.95 -10.04 1.81
N VAL A 51 31.86 -9.27 1.82
CA VAL A 51 30.99 -9.16 2.99
C VAL A 51 30.05 -10.35 3.03
N VAL A 52 30.07 -11.11 4.13
CA VAL A 52 29.27 -12.35 4.29
C VAL A 52 28.31 -12.33 5.47
N GLY A 53 28.34 -11.28 6.28
CA GLY A 53 27.44 -11.13 7.42
C GLY A 53 27.90 -10.04 8.36
N GLY A 54 27.62 -10.22 9.65
CA GLY A 54 27.99 -9.29 10.71
C GLY A 54 26.77 -8.71 11.42
N ARG A 55 27.03 -8.10 12.57
CA ARG A 55 26.00 -7.64 13.50
C ARG A 55 25.04 -6.65 12.84
N TYR A 56 25.52 -5.81 11.93
CA TYR A 56 24.64 -4.89 11.22
C TYR A 56 23.49 -5.60 10.50
N PHE A 57 23.77 -6.70 9.79
CA PHE A 57 22.72 -7.42 9.07
C PHE A 57 21.85 -8.23 10.01
N THR A 58 22.44 -8.85 11.04
CA THR A 58 21.63 -9.59 12.01
C THR A 58 20.71 -8.65 12.78
N ASP A 59 21.16 -7.43 13.10
CA ASP A 59 20.35 -6.39 13.74
C ASP A 59 19.19 -5.94 12.83
N LEU A 60 19.43 -5.81 11.52
CA LEU A 60 18.37 -5.57 10.53
C LEU A 60 17.39 -6.75 10.36
N MET A 61 17.79 -7.95 10.78
CA MET A 61 17.06 -9.21 10.59
C MET A 61 16.45 -9.77 11.89
N VAL A 62 16.57 -9.12 13.06
CA VAL A 62 16.02 -9.64 14.32
C VAL A 62 14.48 -9.51 14.36
N HIS A 63 13.79 -10.46 13.73
CA HIS A 63 12.33 -10.60 13.77
C HIS A 63 11.92 -12.03 13.40
N ALA A 64 10.77 -12.47 13.91
CA ALA A 64 10.17 -13.71 13.45
C ALA A 64 9.65 -13.50 12.00
N PRO A 65 9.78 -14.50 11.10
CA PRO A 65 9.24 -14.39 9.75
C PRO A 65 7.76 -13.99 9.75
N GLY A 66 7.41 -13.04 8.90
CA GLY A 66 6.05 -12.51 8.75
C GLY A 66 5.61 -11.58 9.88
N THR A 67 6.53 -11.03 10.70
CA THR A 67 6.18 -10.10 11.80
C THR A 67 6.82 -8.72 11.68
N VAL A 68 6.01 -7.67 11.81
CA VAL A 68 6.36 -6.24 11.69
C VAL A 68 5.73 -5.47 12.85
N THR A 69 4.46 -5.72 13.17
CA THR A 69 3.64 -4.88 14.07
C THR A 69 4.05 -4.92 15.55
N SER A 70 4.98 -5.80 15.95
CA SER A 70 5.39 -5.99 17.36
C SER A 70 6.90 -6.08 17.57
N VAL A 71 7.69 -5.71 16.56
CA VAL A 71 9.14 -5.79 16.62
C VAL A 71 9.75 -4.41 16.86
N SER A 72 10.67 -4.33 17.81
CA SER A 72 11.52 -3.15 18.02
C SER A 72 12.98 -3.53 17.81
N ASN A 73 13.74 -2.66 17.14
CA ASN A 73 15.18 -2.89 16.95
C ASN A 73 15.90 -2.75 18.30
N PRO A 74 16.57 -3.80 18.81
CA PRO A 74 17.14 -3.82 20.15
C PRO A 74 18.29 -2.84 20.38
N THR A 75 18.89 -2.27 19.33
CA THR A 75 20.04 -1.35 19.45
C THR A 75 19.71 0.09 19.05
N THR A 76 18.75 0.34 18.16
CA THR A 76 18.30 1.69 17.80
C THR A 76 16.85 1.66 17.34
N ALA A 77 15.92 2.01 18.24
CA ALA A 77 14.48 1.96 18.00
C ALA A 77 13.98 2.82 16.82
N ALA A 78 14.78 3.78 16.35
CA ALA A 78 14.46 4.62 15.18
C ALA A 78 14.81 3.98 13.82
N ASN A 79 15.58 2.89 13.82
CA ASN A 79 15.92 2.19 12.58
C ASN A 79 14.78 1.21 12.23
N GLY A 80 14.17 1.39 11.06
CA GLY A 80 13.28 0.39 10.48
C GLY A 80 13.98 -0.96 10.28
N PHE A 81 13.21 -2.03 10.20
CA PHE A 81 13.69 -3.38 9.92
C PHE A 81 13.37 -3.77 8.47
N VAL A 82 14.11 -4.73 7.91
CA VAL A 82 13.82 -5.28 6.58
C VAL A 82 12.81 -6.41 6.74
N ALA A 83 11.59 -6.30 6.20
CA ALA A 83 10.59 -7.35 6.34
C ALA A 83 11.07 -8.72 5.82
N ILE A 84 11.08 -9.73 6.69
CA ILE A 84 11.21 -11.15 6.33
C ILE A 84 9.81 -11.71 6.12
N LEU A 85 9.56 -12.26 4.93
CA LEU A 85 8.26 -12.84 4.60
C LEU A 85 8.14 -14.27 5.16
N ASP A 86 6.90 -14.70 5.43
CA ASP A 86 6.61 -16.08 5.79
C ASP A 86 6.73 -17.04 4.58
N GLN A 87 6.47 -18.34 4.78
CA GLN A 87 6.49 -19.34 3.70
C GLN A 87 5.49 -19.05 2.57
N ASN A 88 4.48 -18.21 2.80
CA ASN A 88 3.48 -17.79 1.83
C ASN A 88 3.84 -16.47 1.14
N ARG A 89 5.00 -15.89 1.46
CA ARG A 89 5.47 -14.58 1.00
C ARG A 89 4.60 -13.43 1.52
N LYS A 90 4.12 -13.53 2.76
CA LYS A 90 3.31 -12.49 3.41
C LYS A 90 4.10 -11.73 4.48
N VAL A 91 3.66 -10.49 4.69
CA VAL A 91 3.98 -9.64 5.84
C VAL A 91 2.68 -9.52 6.67
N ASP A 92 2.75 -9.52 7.99
CA ASP A 92 1.58 -9.32 8.89
C ASP A 92 0.97 -7.93 8.77
N GLU A 93 1.80 -6.89 8.74
CA GLU A 93 1.40 -5.49 8.62
C GLU A 93 2.44 -4.73 7.82
N TRP A 94 2.00 -3.80 6.98
CA TRP A 94 2.90 -2.92 6.25
C TRP A 94 2.52 -1.45 6.48
N ASN A 95 3.39 -0.74 7.19
CA ASN A 95 3.23 0.67 7.52
C ASN A 95 4.16 1.53 6.63
N VAL A 96 3.58 2.47 5.89
CA VAL A 96 4.32 3.45 5.08
C VAL A 96 3.73 4.81 5.35
N ASP A 97 4.57 5.73 5.87
CA ASP A 97 4.10 7.04 6.33
C ASP A 97 2.89 6.92 7.26
N ASN A 98 1.80 7.63 6.98
CA ASN A 98 0.57 7.56 7.75
C ASN A 98 -0.42 6.52 7.22
N LEU A 99 0.03 5.52 6.47
CA LEU A 99 -0.81 4.49 5.88
C LEU A 99 -0.44 3.09 6.41
N THR A 100 -1.45 2.26 6.65
CA THR A 100 -1.32 0.87 7.08
C THR A 100 -2.08 -0.05 6.14
N LEU A 101 -1.43 -1.13 5.71
CA LEU A 101 -2.05 -2.30 5.09
C LEU A 101 -1.98 -3.46 6.08
N ASN A 102 -3.14 -3.91 6.57
CA ASN A 102 -3.22 -5.01 7.52
C ASN A 102 -4.50 -5.83 7.28
N GLY A 103 -4.34 -7.14 7.18
CA GLY A 103 -5.43 -8.06 6.89
C GLY A 103 -6.12 -7.72 5.56
N ASN A 104 -7.39 -7.29 5.64
CA ASN A 104 -8.20 -6.87 4.49
C ASN A 104 -8.47 -5.35 4.49
N THR A 105 -7.71 -4.58 5.26
CA THR A 105 -7.93 -3.15 5.46
C THR A 105 -6.75 -2.35 4.95
N PHE A 106 -7.06 -1.30 4.18
CA PHE A 106 -6.15 -0.20 3.87
C PHE A 106 -6.66 1.04 4.61
N SER A 107 -5.84 1.61 5.50
CA SER A 107 -6.26 2.69 6.40
C SER A 107 -5.20 3.78 6.56
N SER A 108 -5.62 5.02 6.81
CA SER A 108 -4.77 6.08 7.37
C SER A 108 -4.66 5.94 8.89
N THR A 109 -3.55 6.40 9.48
CA THR A 109 -3.26 6.27 10.92
C THR A 109 -3.22 7.60 11.67
N ASN A 110 -3.18 8.72 10.96
CA ASN A 110 -3.23 10.06 11.55
C ASN A 110 -4.68 10.56 11.70
N THR A 111 -4.93 11.38 12.71
CA THR A 111 -6.26 11.94 13.01
C THR A 111 -6.83 12.67 11.80
N ASN A 112 -8.03 12.26 11.36
CA ASN A 112 -8.72 12.79 10.18
C ASN A 112 -7.88 12.73 8.88
N GLY A 113 -6.94 11.78 8.79
CA GLY A 113 -6.16 11.58 7.58
C GLY A 113 -6.98 10.93 6.47
N ASP A 114 -6.97 11.53 5.29
CA ASP A 114 -7.58 10.93 4.11
C ASP A 114 -6.70 9.81 3.54
N ILE A 115 -7.31 8.91 2.78
CA ILE A 115 -6.61 7.96 1.91
C ILE A 115 -6.87 8.41 0.49
N ASN A 116 -5.83 8.96 -0.14
CA ASN A 116 -5.91 9.34 -1.54
C ASN A 116 -5.52 8.14 -2.41
N ILE A 117 -6.42 7.74 -3.31
CA ILE A 117 -6.15 6.77 -4.37
C ILE A 117 -6.20 7.56 -5.67
N ASP A 118 -5.03 7.83 -6.26
CA ASP A 118 -4.90 8.74 -7.41
C ASP A 118 -3.90 8.16 -8.42
N PRO A 119 -4.36 7.60 -9.55
CA PRO A 119 -3.48 7.10 -10.59
C PRO A 119 -2.84 8.24 -11.41
N ASN A 120 -1.59 8.07 -11.83
CA ASN A 120 -0.89 9.10 -12.61
C ASN A 120 -1.34 9.14 -14.08
N GLY A 121 -1.49 10.35 -14.64
CA GLY A 121 -1.75 10.56 -16.07
C GLY A 121 -3.13 10.06 -16.50
N SER A 122 -3.17 9.15 -17.46
CA SER A 122 -4.41 8.51 -17.93
C SER A 122 -4.72 7.19 -17.20
N GLY A 123 -4.11 6.96 -16.04
CA GLY A 123 -4.42 5.76 -15.26
C GLY A 123 -5.80 5.84 -14.62
N GLU A 124 -6.34 4.68 -14.25
CA GLU A 124 -7.69 4.54 -13.69
C GLU A 124 -7.65 3.69 -12.42
N ILE A 125 -8.61 3.93 -11.51
CA ILE A 125 -8.89 3.01 -10.40
C ILE A 125 -9.90 1.99 -10.93
N VAL A 126 -9.47 0.75 -11.07
CA VAL A 126 -10.32 -0.33 -11.60
C VAL A 126 -10.93 -1.11 -10.43
N ILE A 127 -12.26 -1.11 -10.38
CA ILE A 127 -13.05 -2.12 -9.69
C ILE A 127 -13.56 -3.05 -10.80
N PRO A 128 -13.08 -4.31 -10.89
CA PRO A 128 -13.43 -5.20 -11.99
C PRO A 128 -14.94 -5.45 -12.11
N ASP A 129 -15.35 -5.99 -13.26
CA ASP A 129 -16.73 -6.41 -13.49
C ASP A 129 -17.20 -7.41 -12.42
N ASP A 130 -18.50 -7.38 -12.15
CA ASP A 130 -19.15 -8.18 -11.10
C ASP A 130 -18.55 -7.98 -9.68
N THR A 131 -17.78 -6.89 -9.48
CA THR A 131 -17.19 -6.53 -8.20
C THR A 131 -17.84 -5.26 -7.66
N PHE A 132 -18.39 -5.37 -6.45
CA PHE A 132 -19.01 -4.24 -5.77
C PHE A 132 -17.99 -3.34 -5.07
N LEU A 133 -18.11 -2.03 -5.27
CA LEU A 133 -17.71 -1.05 -4.26
C LEU A 133 -18.82 -0.93 -3.21
N THR A 134 -18.51 -1.27 -1.97
CA THR A 134 -19.48 -1.36 -0.87
C THR A 134 -19.35 -0.21 0.12
N PHE A 135 -20.49 0.30 0.60
CA PHE A 135 -20.60 1.35 1.60
C PHE A 135 -21.38 0.86 2.83
N GLY A 136 -20.91 1.29 4.01
CA GLY A 136 -21.44 0.84 5.30
C GLY A 136 -20.84 -0.49 5.76
N THR A 137 -20.57 -0.62 7.06
CA THR A 137 -19.96 -1.83 7.64
C THR A 137 -20.87 -3.06 7.52
N GLY A 138 -22.19 -2.84 7.37
CA GLY A 138 -23.18 -3.88 7.10
C GLY A 138 -23.36 -4.22 5.61
N LYS A 139 -22.60 -3.58 4.71
CA LYS A 139 -22.81 -3.61 3.26
C LYS A 139 -24.16 -3.03 2.83
N ASP A 140 -24.51 -1.90 3.41
CA ASP A 140 -25.83 -1.26 3.31
C ASP A 140 -26.15 -0.73 1.91
N SER A 141 -25.14 -0.27 1.18
CA SER A 141 -25.27 0.18 -0.20
C SER A 141 -24.06 -0.21 -1.03
N LYS A 142 -24.25 -0.38 -2.34
CA LYS A 142 -23.18 -0.79 -3.23
C LYS A 142 -23.31 -0.16 -4.61
N ILE A 143 -22.18 -0.04 -5.29
CA ILE A 143 -22.07 0.34 -6.70
C ILE A 143 -21.29 -0.76 -7.42
N GLU A 144 -21.77 -1.21 -8.57
CA GLU A 144 -21.10 -2.20 -9.43
C GLU A 144 -21.33 -1.91 -10.91
N TYR A 145 -20.45 -2.43 -11.75
CA TYR A 145 -20.76 -2.64 -13.17
C TYR A 145 -21.15 -4.11 -13.37
N ASP A 146 -22.42 -4.33 -13.74
CA ASP A 146 -22.99 -5.67 -13.96
C ASP A 146 -22.80 -6.10 -15.42
N GLU A 147 -21.82 -6.96 -15.68
CA GLU A 147 -21.60 -7.56 -17.02
C GLU A 147 -22.43 -8.84 -17.21
N ASN A 148 -23.07 -9.36 -16.15
CA ASN A 148 -23.96 -10.51 -16.24
C ASN A 148 -25.36 -10.13 -16.71
N GLY A 149 -25.42 -9.60 -17.93
CA GLY A 149 -26.61 -9.55 -18.77
C GLY A 149 -27.11 -8.13 -19.07
N THR A 150 -26.86 -7.15 -18.21
CA THR A 150 -27.40 -5.78 -18.40
C THR A 150 -26.37 -4.74 -18.84
N ASP A 151 -25.08 -4.96 -18.62
CA ASP A 151 -23.97 -4.03 -18.92
C ASP A 151 -24.23 -2.63 -18.36
N GLN A 152 -24.59 -2.56 -17.08
CA GLN A 152 -25.03 -1.33 -16.41
C GLN A 152 -24.28 -1.04 -15.12
N LEU A 153 -24.07 0.25 -14.85
CA LEU A 153 -23.71 0.75 -13.53
C LEU A 153 -24.93 0.70 -12.61
N ASN A 154 -24.93 -0.22 -11.66
CA ASN A 154 -26.03 -0.43 -10.74
C ASN A 154 -25.71 0.12 -9.35
N ILE A 155 -26.71 0.76 -8.73
CA ILE A 155 -26.68 1.19 -7.32
C ILE A 155 -27.76 0.41 -6.58
N THR A 156 -27.37 -0.35 -5.55
CA THR A 156 -28.29 -1.23 -4.80
C THR A 156 -28.17 -1.03 -3.29
N GLY A 157 -29.19 -1.47 -2.55
CA GLY A 157 -29.26 -1.36 -1.09
C GLY A 157 -30.03 -0.13 -0.62
N ALA A 158 -29.31 0.90 -0.15
CA ALA A 158 -29.91 2.11 0.39
C ALA A 158 -30.48 3.08 -0.68
N ASP A 159 -31.36 3.99 -0.23
CA ASP A 159 -31.90 5.07 -1.06
C ASP A 159 -30.81 6.01 -1.58
N VAL A 160 -30.89 6.40 -2.85
CA VAL A 160 -30.02 7.43 -3.45
C VAL A 160 -30.61 8.80 -3.19
N ARG A 161 -29.87 9.65 -2.48
CA ARG A 161 -30.23 11.07 -2.25
C ARG A 161 -29.22 12.00 -2.94
N ILE A 162 -29.71 12.82 -3.86
CA ILE A 162 -28.92 13.90 -4.47
C ILE A 162 -29.10 15.17 -3.62
N ASN A 163 -28.14 15.45 -2.74
CA ASN A 163 -28.22 16.54 -1.78
C ASN A 163 -27.58 17.84 -2.29
N ILE A 164 -27.92 18.22 -3.53
CA ILE A 164 -27.46 19.43 -4.20
C ILE A 164 -28.69 20.34 -4.38
N THR A 165 -28.60 21.62 -4.02
CA THR A 165 -29.76 22.53 -3.97
C THR A 165 -29.97 23.37 -5.24
N THR A 166 -29.23 23.08 -6.32
CA THR A 166 -29.29 23.85 -7.56
C THR A 166 -30.63 23.64 -8.27
N GLN A 167 -31.40 24.71 -8.45
CA GLN A 167 -32.68 24.69 -9.16
C GLN A 167 -32.47 24.41 -10.65
N SER A 168 -33.34 23.58 -11.24
CA SER A 168 -33.39 23.39 -12.69
C SER A 168 -34.19 24.52 -13.34
N ASN A 169 -33.55 25.29 -14.21
CA ASN A 169 -34.20 26.34 -15.02
C ASN A 169 -34.24 25.97 -16.52
N SER A 170 -33.49 24.94 -16.91
CA SER A 170 -33.42 24.38 -18.26
C SER A 170 -32.95 22.91 -18.17
N LYS A 171 -33.00 22.19 -19.29
CA LYS A 171 -32.48 20.82 -19.38
C LYS A 171 -30.98 20.69 -19.06
N ASP A 172 -30.23 21.79 -19.13
CA ASP A 172 -28.76 21.84 -18.95
C ASP A 172 -28.34 22.35 -17.56
N THR A 173 -29.30 22.52 -16.63
CA THR A 173 -29.04 23.04 -15.27
C THR A 173 -29.84 22.27 -14.22
N GLY A 174 -29.29 22.13 -13.02
CA GLY A 174 -29.98 21.57 -11.86
C GLY A 174 -29.09 20.65 -11.01
N ALA A 175 -29.69 20.08 -9.97
CA ALA A 175 -29.04 19.12 -9.07
C ALA A 175 -28.77 17.75 -9.72
N LEU A 176 -29.64 17.32 -10.64
CA LEU A 176 -29.49 16.12 -11.44
C LEU A 176 -29.80 16.48 -12.89
N ILE A 177 -28.89 16.12 -13.80
CA ILE A 177 -29.03 16.31 -15.25
C ILE A 177 -28.88 14.93 -15.89
N VAL A 178 -29.81 14.58 -16.77
CA VAL A 178 -29.78 13.33 -17.53
C VAL A 178 -30.00 13.68 -18.99
N GLU A 179 -28.96 13.49 -19.81
CA GLU A 179 -29.01 13.78 -21.26
C GLU A 179 -29.90 12.76 -22.01
N GLY A 180 -29.99 11.54 -21.48
CA GLY A 180 -30.85 10.47 -22.00
C GLY A 180 -32.26 10.49 -21.44
N GLY A 181 -32.98 9.39 -21.67
CA GLY A 181 -34.30 9.18 -21.06
C GLY A 181 -34.21 8.82 -19.58
N VAL A 182 -35.25 9.14 -18.82
CA VAL A 182 -35.42 8.69 -17.45
C VAL A 182 -36.66 7.79 -17.38
N GLY A 183 -36.46 6.53 -17.01
CA GLY A 183 -37.56 5.63 -16.65
C GLY A 183 -37.99 5.88 -15.21
N ILE A 184 -39.29 6.04 -14.97
CA ILE A 184 -39.86 6.19 -13.62
C ILE A 184 -40.99 5.17 -13.47
N GLU A 185 -40.69 4.04 -12.85
CA GLU A 185 -41.64 2.94 -12.62
C GLU A 185 -42.75 3.32 -11.62
N LYS A 186 -42.45 4.23 -10.69
CA LYS A 186 -43.35 4.69 -9.62
C LYS A 186 -43.74 6.15 -9.83
N ASN A 187 -44.31 6.79 -8.80
CA ASN A 187 -44.77 8.17 -8.90
C ASN A 187 -43.60 9.15 -8.96
N LEU A 188 -43.70 10.15 -9.84
CA LEU A 188 -42.89 11.36 -9.79
C LEU A 188 -43.66 12.44 -8.99
N ASN A 189 -43.05 12.96 -7.93
CA ASN A 189 -43.58 14.09 -7.16
C ASN A 189 -42.70 15.32 -7.38
N VAL A 190 -43.27 16.41 -7.87
CA VAL A 190 -42.56 17.67 -8.14
C VAL A 190 -43.10 18.75 -7.21
N GLY A 191 -42.25 19.25 -6.29
CA GLY A 191 -42.63 20.31 -5.36
C GLY A 191 -42.65 21.73 -5.98
N GLY A 192 -41.99 21.90 -7.12
CA GLY A 192 -41.97 23.14 -7.90
C GLY A 192 -42.70 23.01 -9.24
N ASN A 193 -42.26 23.78 -10.23
CA ASN A 193 -42.82 23.71 -11.58
C ASN A 193 -42.31 22.47 -12.34
N LEU A 194 -43.21 21.81 -13.07
CA LEU A 194 -42.85 20.86 -14.11
C LEU A 194 -42.84 21.60 -15.46
N ASN A 195 -41.67 21.72 -16.08
CA ASN A 195 -41.52 22.34 -17.39
C ASN A 195 -41.30 21.25 -18.47
N ILE A 196 -42.17 21.20 -19.48
CA ILE A 196 -42.12 20.23 -20.57
C ILE A 196 -42.07 20.98 -21.89
N ILE A 197 -40.96 20.86 -22.62
CA ILE A 197 -40.76 21.52 -23.92
C ILE A 197 -41.36 20.68 -25.05
N GLY A 198 -41.36 19.35 -24.91
CA GLY A 198 -41.83 18.39 -25.91
C GLY A 198 -43.32 18.02 -25.79
N ILE A 199 -43.70 16.94 -26.46
CA ILE A 199 -45.05 16.39 -26.46
C ILE A 199 -45.24 15.51 -25.22
N VAL A 200 -46.40 15.63 -24.56
CA VAL A 200 -46.86 14.71 -23.51
C VAL A 200 -47.91 13.77 -24.11
N THR A 201 -47.79 12.48 -23.81
CA THR A 201 -48.77 11.45 -24.18
C THR A 201 -49.29 10.76 -22.92
N PHE A 202 -50.57 10.40 -22.91
CA PHE A 202 -51.28 9.75 -21.80
C PHE A 202 -51.99 8.50 -22.29
#